data_AF-A0A257A1F1-F1
#
_entry.id   AF-A0A257A1F1-F1
#
_cell.length_a   1.000
_cell.length_b   1.000
_cell.length_c   1.000
_cell.angle_alpha   90.00
_cell.angle_beta   90.00
_cell.angle_gamma   90.00
#
_symmetry.space_group_name_H-M   'P 1'
#
loop_
_entity.id
_entity.type
_entity.pdbx_description
1 polymer ?
#
loop_
_entity_poly.entity_id
_entity_poly.type
_entity_poly.pdbx_seq_one_letter_code
_entity_poly.pdbx_strand_id
1 'polypeptide(L)'
;MKIKPRKAAIINIVWIAIAVFLLYLGICVDIGIAFLLSLFYFGLSYALSGISSYGSGNPYRGMILSPQPNEIEYSTYKMEYKGRERKKYVASVNWLMLSIGNIAFIILLILLLTSNL
;
A
#
# COMPACT_ATOMS: atom_id res chain seq x y z
N MET A 1 7.19 -7.17 -12.48
CA MET A 1 6.31 -7.67 -13.56
C MET A 1 5.38 -6.54 -13.98
N LYS A 2 5.52 -5.94 -15.19
CA LYS A 2 4.61 -4.87 -15.63
C LYS A 2 3.21 -5.45 -15.82
N ILE A 3 2.25 -5.05 -14.99
CA ILE A 3 0.85 -5.46 -15.14
C ILE A 3 0.35 -4.88 -16.46
N LYS A 4 -0.15 -5.74 -17.37
CA LYS A 4 -0.78 -5.27 -18.62
C LYS A 4 -1.96 -4.35 -18.26
N PRO A 5 -2.17 -3.22 -18.95
CA PRO A 5 -3.15 -2.20 -18.56
C PRO A 5 -4.57 -2.75 -18.37
N ARG A 6 -4.97 -3.75 -19.17
CA ARG A 6 -6.25 -4.45 -19.02
C ARG A 6 -6.41 -5.18 -17.68
N LYS A 7 -5.36 -5.83 -17.18
CA LYS A 7 -5.40 -6.55 -15.89
C LYS A 7 -5.48 -5.57 -14.72
N ALA A 8 -4.76 -4.44 -14.80
CA ALA A 8 -4.83 -3.39 -13.78
C ALA A 8 -6.23 -2.76 -13.71
N ALA A 9 -6.86 -2.52 -14.86
CA ALA A 9 -8.23 -2.00 -14.93
C ALA A 9 -9.25 -2.95 -14.27
N ILE A 10 -9.17 -4.26 -14.55
CA ILE A 10 -10.05 -5.26 -13.92
C ILE A 10 -9.88 -5.28 -12.40
N ILE A 11 -8.62 -5.30 -11.92
CA ILE A 11 -8.33 -5.27 -10.48
C ILE A 11 -8.95 -4.03 -9.83
N ASN A 12 -8.82 -2.87 -10.47
CA ASN A 12 -9.40 -1.62 -9.97
C ASN A 12 -10.93 -1.67 -9.92
N ILE A 13 -11.60 -2.20 -10.95
CA ILE A 13 -13.06 -2.34 -10.96
C ILE A 13 -13.54 -3.25 -9.82
N VAL A 14 -12.86 -4.39 -9.63
CA VAL A 14 -13.16 -5.31 -8.53
C VAL A 14 -12.97 -4.62 -7.17
N TRP A 15 -11.89 -3.85 -7.02
CA TRP A 15 -11.65 -3.07 -5.81
C TRP A 15 -12.76 -2.04 -5.56
N ILE A 16 -13.18 -1.29 -6.57
CA ILE A 16 -14.30 -0.35 -6.47
C ILE A 16 -15.57 -1.08 -6.02
N ALA A 17 -15.88 -2.23 -6.62
CA ALA A 17 -17.07 -3.01 -6.26
C ALA A 17 -17.05 -3.47 -4.79
N ILE A 18 -15.90 -3.92 -4.28
CA ILE A 18 -15.74 -4.29 -2.87
C ILE A 18 -15.95 -3.07 -1.97
N ALA A 19 -15.40 -1.91 -2.32
CA ALA A 19 -15.58 -0.69 -1.54
C ALA A 19 -17.06 -0.26 -1.48
N VAL A 20 -17.77 -0.29 -2.60
CA VAL A 20 -19.21 0.00 -2.65
C VAL A 20 -20.01 -0.98 -1.80
N PHE A 21 -19.67 -2.27 -1.86
CA PHE A 21 -20.31 -3.29 -1.03
C PHE A 21 -20.10 -3.06 0.46
N LEU A 22 -18.87 -2.68 0.89
CA LEU A 22 -18.59 -2.36 2.29
C LEU A 22 -19.38 -1.14 2.78
N LEU A 23 -19.48 -0.10 1.95
CA LEU A 23 -20.29 1.08 2.27
C LEU A 23 -21.77 0.72 2.40
N TYR A 24 -22.29 -0.08 1.47
CA TYR A 24 -23.66 -0.59 1.53
C TYR A 24 -23.91 -1.40 2.82
N LEU A 25 -22.98 -2.28 3.18
CA LEU A 25 -23.08 -3.09 4.40
C LEU A 25 -23.10 -2.20 5.65
N GLY A 26 -22.29 -1.14 5.67
CA GLY A 26 -22.28 -0.18 6.77
C GLY A 26 -23.58 0.60 6.88
N ILE A 27 -24.14 1.07 5.76
CA ILE A 27 -25.36 1.89 5.78
C ILE A 27 -26.62 1.05 6.06
N CYS A 28 -26.71 -0.16 5.50
CA CYS A 28 -27.96 -0.91 5.47
C CYS A 28 -28.02 -2.11 6.43
N VAL A 29 -26.88 -2.61 6.91
CA VAL A 29 -26.84 -3.85 7.71
C VAL A 29 -26.28 -3.58 9.10
N ASP A 30 -24.98 -3.33 9.21
CA ASP A 30 -24.29 -3.12 10.48
C ASP A 30 -22.98 -2.36 10.26
N ILE A 31 -22.87 -1.20 10.93
CA ILE A 31 -21.72 -0.30 10.79
C ILE A 31 -20.46 -0.91 11.43
N GLY A 32 -20.58 -1.63 12.55
CA GLY A 32 -19.45 -2.24 13.24
C GLY A 32 -18.80 -3.36 12.43
N ILE A 33 -19.62 -4.24 11.84
CA ILE A 33 -19.13 -5.30 10.95
C ILE A 33 -18.50 -4.70 9.69
N ALA A 34 -19.15 -3.70 9.07
CA ALA A 34 -18.60 -3.03 7.90
C ALA A 34 -17.25 -2.36 8.20
N PHE A 35 -17.12 -1.71 9.36
CA PHE A 35 -15.88 -1.10 9.79
C PHE A 35 -14.77 -2.13 9.98
N LEU A 36 -15.04 -3.26 10.65
CA LEU A 36 -14.07 -4.34 10.80
C LEU A 36 -13.60 -4.89 9.45
N LEU A 37 -14.52 -5.15 8.52
CA LEU A 37 -14.18 -5.61 7.17
C LEU A 37 -13.38 -4.55 6.39
N SER A 38 -13.65 -3.27 6.62
CA SER A 38 -12.92 -2.17 6.00
C SER A 38 -11.46 -2.09 6.46
N LEU A 39 -11.15 -2.47 7.71
CA LEU A 39 -9.76 -2.56 8.20
C LEU A 39 -8.97 -3.62 7.42
N PHE A 40 -9.56 -4.79 7.19
CA PHE A 40 -8.93 -5.83 6.37
C PHE A 40 -8.76 -5.38 4.93
N TYR A 41 -9.78 -4.74 4.36
CA TYR A 41 -9.72 -4.21 3.00
C TYR A 41 -8.67 -3.11 2.84
N PHE A 42 -8.52 -2.22 3.82
CA PHE A 42 -7.47 -1.22 3.87
C PHE A 42 -6.07 -1.88 3.94
N GLY A 43 -5.88 -2.85 4.84
CA GLY A 43 -4.62 -3.59 4.96
C GLY A 43 -4.23 -4.32 3.67
N LEU A 44 -5.19 -4.97 3.01
CA LEU A 44 -5.00 -5.61 1.70
C LEU A 44 -4.66 -4.60 0.61
N SER A 45 -5.34 -3.45 0.60
CA SER A 45 -5.05 -2.36 -0.34
C SER A 45 -3.62 -1.87 -0.19
N TYR A 46 -3.14 -1.73 1.05
CA TYR A 46 -1.76 -1.36 1.33
C TYR A 46 -0.77 -2.43 0.88
N ALA A 47 -1.00 -3.70 1.22
CA ALA A 47 -0.10 -4.80 0.89
C ALA A 47 0.04 -5.04 -0.62
N LEU A 48 -1.08 -5.01 -1.34
CA LEU A 48 -1.15 -5.37 -2.76
C LEU A 48 -0.93 -4.18 -3.72
N SER A 49 -1.04 -2.93 -3.24
CA SER A 49 -0.75 -1.73 -4.07
C SER A 49 0.72 -1.60 -4.47
N GLY A 50 1.63 -2.31 -3.80
CA GLY A 50 3.08 -2.22 -4.02
C GLY A 50 3.75 -1.04 -3.31
N ILE A 51 3.01 -0.25 -2.51
CA ILE A 51 3.56 0.89 -1.78
C ILE A 51 4.62 0.48 -0.75
N SER A 52 4.47 -0.70 -0.12
CA SER A 52 5.44 -1.29 0.80
C SER A 52 6.82 -1.51 0.16
N SER A 53 6.87 -1.66 -1.17
CA SER A 53 8.09 -1.81 -1.95
C SER A 53 8.63 -0.48 -2.50
N TYR A 54 7.82 0.58 -2.52
CA TYR A 54 8.19 1.91 -3.00
C TYR A 54 9.02 2.70 -1.98
N GLY A 55 8.77 2.47 -0.68
CA GLY A 55 9.35 3.26 0.41
C GLY A 55 10.70 2.81 0.96
N SER A 56 11.34 1.75 0.46
CA SER A 56 12.70 1.42 0.92
C SER A 56 13.70 2.38 0.29
N GLY A 57 13.77 3.61 0.80
CA GLY A 57 14.87 4.51 0.52
C GLY A 57 16.19 3.80 0.86
N ASN A 58 17.24 4.12 0.11
CA ASN A 58 18.55 3.51 0.27
C ASN A 58 18.97 3.58 1.76
N PRO A 59 18.96 2.45 2.51
CA PRO A 59 19.27 2.46 3.94
C PRO A 59 20.74 2.83 4.19
N TYR A 60 21.57 2.75 3.14
CA TYR A 60 22.98 3.09 3.16
C TYR A 60 23.26 4.59 2.92
N ARG A 61 22.23 5.42 2.73
CA ARG A 61 22.38 6.88 2.59
C ARG A 61 23.00 7.50 3.85
N GLY A 62 22.72 6.93 5.04
CA GLY A 62 23.32 7.35 6.31
C GLY A 62 24.78 6.93 6.49
N MET A 63 25.19 5.79 5.91
CA MET A 63 26.58 5.31 5.99
C MET A 63 27.56 6.20 5.22
N ILE A 64 27.09 6.87 4.15
CA ILE A 64 27.90 7.85 3.37
C ILE A 64 28.27 9.07 4.22
N LEU A 65 27.42 9.41 5.19
CA LEU A 65 27.61 10.56 6.08
C LEU A 65 28.42 10.20 7.34
N SER A 66 28.87 8.95 7.47
CA SER A 66 29.64 8.52 8.63
C SER A 66 31.08 9.08 8.58
N PRO A 67 31.67 9.53 9.70
CA PRO A 67 32.99 10.18 9.72
C PRO A 67 34.17 9.29 9.33
N GLN A 68 33.98 7.95 9.35
CA GLN A 68 34.98 6.96 8.96
C GLN A 68 34.32 5.91 8.05
N PRO A 69 34.11 6.22 6.76
CA PRO A 69 33.57 5.26 5.83
C PRO A 69 34.66 4.21 5.54
N ASN A 70 34.48 3.00 6.04
CA ASN A 70 35.28 1.87 5.60
C ASN A 70 34.92 1.58 4.13
N GLU A 71 35.76 2.05 3.20
CA GLU A 71 35.47 2.08 1.76
C GLU A 71 35.19 0.69 1.17
N ILE A 72 35.84 -0.34 1.74
CA ILE A 72 35.68 -1.74 1.33
C ILE A 72 34.29 -2.27 1.72
N GLU A 73 33.84 -2.04 2.95
CA GLU A 73 32.49 -2.43 3.38
C GLU A 73 31.43 -1.67 2.59
N TYR A 74 31.56 -0.34 2.48
CA TYR A 74 30.59 0.47 1.78
C TYR A 74 30.44 0.06 0.30
N SER A 75 31.54 -0.18 -0.41
CA SER A 75 31.50 -0.61 -1.82
C SER A 75 30.86 -1.99 -1.98
N THR A 76 31.13 -2.92 -1.05
CA THR A 76 30.54 -4.27 -1.02
C THR A 76 29.03 -4.21 -0.77
N TYR A 77 28.59 -3.48 0.25
CA TYR A 77 27.15 -3.30 0.56
C TYR A 77 26.41 -2.52 -0.53
N LYS A 78 27.05 -1.52 -1.16
CA LYS A 78 26.47 -0.77 -2.30
C LYS A 78 26.30 -1.66 -3.52
N MET A 79 27.24 -2.56 -3.80
CA MET A 79 27.13 -3.53 -4.90
C MET A 79 26.02 -4.54 -4.63
N GLU A 80 25.89 -5.05 -3.40
CA GLU A 80 24.76 -5.89 -3.01
C GLU A 80 23.42 -5.15 -3.14
N TYR A 81 23.34 -3.92 -2.64
CA TYR A 81 22.11 -3.13 -2.69
C TYR A 81 21.71 -2.80 -4.13
N LYS A 82 22.65 -2.40 -5.00
CA LYS A 82 22.41 -2.21 -6.44
C LYS A 82 22.01 -3.53 -7.12
N GLY A 83 22.57 -4.66 -6.69
CA GLY A 83 22.18 -6.00 -7.14
C GLY A 83 20.75 -6.37 -6.74
N ARG A 84 20.31 -5.95 -5.54
CA ARG A 84 18.93 -6.12 -5.05
C ARG A 84 17.95 -5.12 -5.68
N GLU A 85 18.34 -3.87 -5.90
CA GLU A 85 17.54 -2.85 -6.60
C GLU A 85 17.30 -3.22 -8.06
N ARG A 86 18.29 -3.80 -8.77
CA ARG A 86 18.08 -4.32 -10.13
C ARG A 86 17.05 -5.47 -10.19
N LYS A 87 16.85 -6.21 -9.09
CA LYS A 87 15.82 -7.26 -8.98
C LYS A 87 14.48 -6.75 -8.46
N LYS A 88 14.47 -5.67 -7.68
CA LYS A 88 13.25 -4.92 -7.36
C LYS A 88 12.85 -4.13 -8.61
N TYR A 89 12.17 -4.83 -9.53
CA TYR A 89 11.27 -4.20 -10.49
C TYR A 89 10.59 -3.04 -9.77
N VAL A 90 10.71 -1.82 -10.32
CA VAL A 90 9.87 -0.69 -9.96
C VAL A 90 8.43 -1.15 -10.16
N ALA A 91 7.85 -1.77 -9.13
CA ALA A 91 6.48 -2.19 -9.12
C ALA A 91 5.73 -0.86 -9.13
N SER A 92 5.13 -0.55 -10.27
CA SER A 92 4.30 0.64 -10.40
C SER A 92 3.24 0.58 -9.31
N VAL A 93 3.31 1.49 -8.35
CA VAL A 93 2.37 1.55 -7.24
C VAL A 93 0.98 1.79 -7.80
N ASN A 94 0.03 0.94 -7.43
CA ASN A 94 -1.37 1.14 -7.80
C ASN A 94 -2.01 2.11 -6.81
N TRP A 95 -1.81 3.41 -7.06
CA TRP A 95 -2.33 4.48 -6.21
C TRP A 95 -3.84 4.49 -6.09
N LEU A 96 -4.56 4.15 -7.18
CA LEU A 96 -6.02 4.17 -7.20
C LEU A 96 -6.60 3.15 -6.22
N MET A 97 -6.03 1.94 -6.20
CA MET A 97 -6.39 0.88 -5.27
C MET A 97 -6.19 1.29 -3.80
N LEU A 98 -5.06 1.96 -3.52
CA LEU A 98 -4.75 2.46 -2.17
C LEU A 98 -5.70 3.60 -1.75
N SER A 99 -5.97 4.54 -2.65
CA SER A 99 -6.90 5.65 -2.40
C SER A 99 -8.32 5.15 -2.12
N ILE A 100 -8.81 4.16 -2.87
CA ILE A 100 -10.15 3.59 -2.63
C ILE A 100 -10.22 2.92 -1.26
N GLY A 101 -9.21 2.12 -0.90
CA GLY A 101 -9.14 1.48 0.43
C GLY A 101 -9.19 2.50 1.55
N ASN A 102 -8.41 3.58 1.44
CA ASN A 102 -8.41 4.69 2.39
C ASN A 102 -9.76 5.41 2.48
N ILE A 103 -10.36 5.76 1.34
CA ILE A 103 -11.62 6.50 1.30
C ILE A 103 -12.74 5.68 1.95
N ALA A 104 -12.86 4.39 1.60
CA ALA A 104 -13.87 3.51 2.19
C ALA A 104 -13.70 3.38 3.71
N PHE A 105 -12.45 3.23 4.18
CA PHE A 105 -12.14 3.17 5.60
C PHE A 105 -12.51 4.46 6.34
N ILE A 106 -12.11 5.63 5.81
CA ILE A 106 -12.41 6.94 6.43
C ILE A 106 -13.91 7.17 6.51
N ILE A 107 -14.66 6.88 5.44
CA ILE A 107 -16.11 7.05 5.43
C ILE A 107 -16.77 6.15 6.48
N LEU A 108 -16.38 4.87 6.56
CA LEU A 108 -16.93 3.95 7.56
C LEU A 108 -16.52 4.31 8.99
N LEU A 109 -15.32 4.84 9.19
CA LEU A 109 -14.89 5.38 10.48
C LEU A 109 -15.75 6.57 10.90
N ILE A 110 -15.99 7.52 9.99
CA ILE A 110 -16.86 8.67 10.25
C ILE A 110 -18.26 8.18 10.59
N LEU A 111 -18.84 7.28 9.78
CA LEU A 111 -20.16 6.72 10.02
C LEU A 111 -20.25 6.02 11.39
N LEU A 112 -19.22 5.25 11.77
CA LEU A 112 -19.16 4.60 13.08
C LEU A 112 -19.12 5.62 14.22
N LEU A 113 -18.32 6.68 14.09
CA LEU A 113 -18.22 7.72 15.12
C LEU A 113 -19.50 8.54 15.24
N THR A 114 -20.18 8.83 14.12
CA THR A 114 -21.41 9.63 14.12
C THR A 114 -22.66 8.82 14.47
N SER A 115 -22.66 7.51 14.27
CA SER A 115 -23.81 6.65 14.60
C SER A 115 -23.90 6.30 16.09
N ASN A 116 -22.84 6.54 16.85
CA ASN A 116 -22.78 6.35 18.29
C ASN A 116 -22.91 7.67 19.09
N LEU A 117 -23.18 8.78 18.40
CA LEU A 117 -23.57 10.09 18.96
C LEU A 117 -25.10 10.22 18.94
#